data_AF-A0A2E7JUP0-F1
#
_entry.id   AF-A0A2E7JUP0-F1
#
_cell.length_a   1.000
_cell.length_b   1.000
_cell.length_c   1.000
_cell.angle_alpha   90.00
_cell.angle_beta   90.00
_cell.angle_gamma   90.00
#
_symmetry.space_group_name_H-M   'P 1'
#
loop_
_entity.id
_entity.type
_entity.pdbx_description
1 polymer ?
#
loop_
_entity_poly.entity_id
_entity_poly.type
_entity_poly.pdbx_seq_one_letter_code
_entity_poly.pdbx_strand_id
1 'polypeptide(L)'
;MNKGAETTVKALRAQLVSAREERDLGKLRVVEDGLRQLGQVGYRCCLVDFDRCRLRYYVRLLGYDQARVKAQIEFPIVMDVDPVQWVPLSHLADYDEAKNTSSIHRIYEGMARYIQQKSPQLQVGSGRLGLPASRRERVAVPDGQCPRRWGRLVFGGAVAVLAIAGLVSLRLANGTF
;
A
#
# COMPACT_ATOMS: atom_id res chain seq x y z
N MET A 1 -24.04 -7.06 -0.62
CA MET A 1 -24.27 -6.72 0.79
C MET A 1 -23.70 -7.82 1.66
N ASN A 2 -22.63 -7.54 2.40
CA ASN A 2 -21.94 -8.50 3.27
C ASN A 2 -22.75 -8.73 4.56
N LYS A 3 -23.74 -9.63 4.52
CA LYS A 3 -24.72 -9.88 5.61
C LYS A 3 -24.17 -10.66 6.83
N GLY A 4 -22.91 -10.46 7.23
CA GLY A 4 -22.33 -11.25 8.33
C GLY A 4 -21.10 -10.69 9.02
N ALA A 5 -20.67 -9.48 8.66
CA ALA A 5 -19.56 -8.82 9.34
C ALA A 5 -20.11 -7.63 10.14
N GLU A 6 -19.90 -7.65 11.46
CA GLU A 6 -20.20 -6.51 12.35
C GLU A 6 -19.31 -5.31 12.06
N THR A 7 -18.17 -5.54 11.41
CA THR A 7 -17.19 -4.54 11.02
C THR A 7 -17.03 -4.49 9.49
N THR A 8 -16.58 -3.35 8.96
CA THR A 8 -16.35 -3.16 7.51
C THR A 8 -14.93 -2.67 7.26
N VAL A 9 -14.42 -2.86 6.04
CA VAL A 9 -13.09 -2.36 5.67
C VAL A 9 -13.02 -0.83 5.82
N LYS A 10 -14.11 -0.13 5.46
CA LYS A 10 -14.23 1.31 5.69
C LYS A 10 -14.04 1.69 7.16
N ALA A 11 -14.72 1.00 8.07
CA ALA A 11 -14.64 1.27 9.51
C ALA A 11 -13.23 1.02 10.06
N LEU A 12 -12.62 -0.10 9.71
CA LEU A 12 -11.26 -0.45 10.14
C LEU A 12 -10.22 0.55 9.61
N ARG A 13 -10.41 1.05 8.38
CA ARG A 13 -9.54 2.07 7.79
C ARG A 13 -9.66 3.41 8.52
N ALA A 14 -10.88 3.83 8.88
CA ALA A 14 -11.09 5.03 9.68
C ALA A 14 -10.47 4.90 11.08
N GLN A 15 -10.61 3.74 11.72
CA GLN A 15 -9.96 3.45 13.00
C GLN A 15 -8.43 3.45 12.89
N LEU A 16 -7.88 2.92 11.80
CA LEU A 16 -6.44 2.97 11.54
C LEU A 16 -5.93 4.41 11.43
N VAL A 17 -6.69 5.30 10.79
CA VAL A 17 -6.34 6.74 10.72
C VAL A 17 -6.37 7.37 12.11
N SER A 18 -7.46 7.20 12.87
CA SER A 18 -7.56 7.72 14.25
C SER A 18 -6.44 7.18 15.15
N ALA A 19 -6.13 5.88 15.06
CA ALA A 19 -5.03 5.27 15.82
C ALA A 19 -3.67 5.88 15.47
N ARG A 20 -3.45 6.25 14.20
CA ARG A 20 -2.21 6.91 13.74
C ARG A 20 -2.13 8.36 14.18
N GLU A 21 -3.24 9.09 14.14
CA GLU A 21 -3.33 10.48 14.59
C GLU A 21 -3.08 10.62 16.09
N GLU A 22 -3.68 9.74 16.89
CA GLU A 22 -3.60 9.76 18.35
C GLU A 22 -2.40 8.97 18.91
N ARG A 23 -1.68 8.24 18.05
CA ARG A 23 -0.59 7.33 18.42
C ARG A 23 -1.01 6.27 19.46
N ASP A 24 -2.26 5.85 19.40
CA ASP A 24 -2.86 4.92 20.34
C ASP A 24 -2.70 3.46 19.87
N LEU A 25 -1.84 2.72 20.58
CA LEU A 25 -1.60 1.30 20.32
C LEU A 25 -2.81 0.41 20.67
N GLY A 26 -3.67 0.84 21.59
CA GLY A 26 -4.90 0.13 21.93
C GLY A 26 -5.88 0.09 20.75
N LYS A 27 -6.05 1.22 20.06
CA LYS A 27 -6.87 1.29 18.84
C LYS A 27 -6.30 0.45 17.70
N LEU A 28 -4.98 0.35 17.59
CA LEU A 28 -4.36 -0.55 16.60
C LEU A 28 -4.76 -2.01 16.84
N ARG A 29 -4.75 -2.48 18.10
CA ARG A 29 -5.18 -3.85 18.42
C ARG A 29 -6.62 -4.14 17.99
N VAL A 30 -7.53 -3.18 18.19
CA VAL A 30 -8.93 -3.28 17.74
C VAL A 30 -9.00 -3.44 16.21
N VAL A 31 -8.15 -2.71 15.47
CA VAL A 31 -8.06 -2.85 14.01
C VAL A 31 -7.56 -4.25 13.63
N GLU A 32 -6.53 -4.77 14.32
CA GLU A 32 -6.01 -6.12 14.08
C GLU A 32 -7.07 -7.20 14.31
N ASP A 33 -7.78 -7.12 15.43
CA ASP A 33 -8.84 -8.07 15.79
C ASP A 33 -9.98 -8.04 14.77
N GLY A 34 -10.38 -6.83 14.34
CA GLY A 34 -11.35 -6.65 13.27
C GLY A 34 -10.89 -7.26 11.94
N LEU A 35 -9.62 -7.11 11.57
CA LEU A 35 -9.08 -7.73 10.36
C LEU A 35 -9.05 -9.26 10.45
N ARG A 36 -8.75 -9.82 11.62
CA ARG A 36 -8.86 -11.28 11.83
C ARG A 36 -10.30 -11.76 11.68
N GLN A 37 -11.27 -11.04 12.25
CA GLN A 37 -12.69 -11.37 12.10
C GLN A 37 -13.12 -11.33 10.63
N LEU A 38 -12.74 -10.29 9.88
CA LEU A 38 -13.03 -10.19 8.44
C LEU A 38 -12.38 -11.31 7.63
N GLY A 39 -11.16 -11.74 8.00
CA GLY A 39 -10.48 -12.88 7.39
C GLY A 39 -11.21 -14.20 7.63
N GLN A 40 -11.70 -14.45 8.85
CA GLN A 40 -12.43 -15.67 9.21
C GLN A 40 -13.73 -15.84 8.41
N VAL A 41 -14.46 -14.75 8.18
CA VAL A 41 -15.71 -14.78 7.39
C VAL A 41 -15.47 -14.74 5.88
N GLY A 42 -14.22 -14.64 5.42
CA GLY A 42 -13.90 -14.52 4.00
C GLY A 42 -14.47 -13.25 3.38
N TYR A 43 -14.40 -12.12 4.10
CA TYR A 43 -15.00 -10.85 3.71
C TYR A 43 -14.53 -10.40 2.32
N ARG A 44 -15.47 -9.97 1.49
CA ARG A 44 -15.18 -9.55 0.12
C ARG A 44 -15.13 -8.04 0.01
N CYS A 45 -14.07 -7.53 -0.61
CA CYS A 45 -13.81 -6.12 -0.81
C CYS A 45 -13.03 -5.87 -2.11
N CYS A 46 -12.67 -4.61 -2.34
CA CYS A 46 -11.99 -4.14 -3.53
C CYS A 46 -10.58 -3.68 -3.19
N LEU A 47 -9.60 -4.10 -3.98
CA LEU A 47 -8.26 -3.53 -3.99
C LEU A 47 -8.23 -2.36 -4.98
N VAL A 48 -7.93 -1.17 -4.48
CA VAL A 48 -7.87 0.07 -5.26
C VAL A 48 -6.44 0.48 -5.57
N ASP A 49 -6.27 1.13 -6.71
CA ASP A 49 -5.03 1.77 -7.15
C ASP A 49 -5.21 3.28 -7.12
N PHE A 50 -4.52 3.96 -6.20
CA PHE A 50 -4.66 5.41 -6.03
C PHE A 50 -3.91 6.19 -7.09
N ASP A 51 -2.86 5.63 -7.69
CA ASP A 51 -2.12 6.30 -8.76
C ASP A 51 -2.99 6.50 -10.00
N ARG A 52 -3.74 5.45 -10.35
CA ARG A 52 -4.70 5.47 -11.48
C ARG A 52 -6.13 5.80 -11.05
N CYS A 53 -6.36 6.07 -9.76
CA CYS A 53 -7.67 6.32 -9.15
C CYS A 53 -8.77 5.35 -9.60
N ARG A 54 -8.48 4.03 -9.62
CA ARG A 54 -9.41 3.02 -10.11
C ARG A 54 -9.42 1.75 -9.27
N LEU A 55 -10.53 1.02 -9.33
CA LEU A 55 -10.57 -0.35 -8.83
C LEU A 55 -9.63 -1.22 -9.65
N ARG A 56 -8.78 -1.99 -8.97
CA ARG A 56 -7.79 -2.86 -9.62
C ARG A 56 -8.22 -4.32 -9.59
N TYR A 57 -8.65 -4.82 -8.43
CA TYR A 57 -9.11 -6.19 -8.24
C TYR A 57 -10.23 -6.26 -7.20
N TYR A 58 -11.12 -7.24 -7.34
CA TYR A 58 -11.97 -7.74 -6.28
C TYR A 58 -11.23 -8.83 -5.53
N VAL A 59 -11.24 -8.73 -4.21
CA VAL A 59 -10.46 -9.59 -3.34
C VAL A 59 -11.32 -10.13 -2.21
N ARG A 60 -10.99 -11.34 -1.78
CA ARG A 60 -11.50 -11.96 -0.56
C ARG A 60 -10.41 -11.95 0.50
N LEU A 61 -10.74 -11.46 1.69
CA LEU A 61 -9.82 -11.47 2.82
C LEU A 61 -9.69 -12.89 3.36
N LEU A 62 -8.46 -13.32 3.62
CA LEU A 62 -8.13 -14.64 4.16
C LEU A 62 -7.56 -14.56 5.58
N GLY A 63 -6.94 -13.44 5.93
CA GLY A 63 -6.31 -13.28 7.23
C GLY A 63 -5.46 -12.02 7.34
N TYR A 64 -4.76 -11.91 8.45
CA TYR A 64 -3.94 -10.75 8.80
C TYR A 64 -2.65 -11.20 9.48
N ASP A 65 -1.53 -10.62 9.07
CA ASP A 65 -0.21 -10.84 9.66
C ASP A 65 0.72 -9.63 9.44
N GLN A 66 1.58 -9.32 10.40
CA GLN A 66 2.61 -8.27 10.32
C GLN A 66 2.16 -6.96 9.65
N ALA A 67 1.03 -6.38 10.06
CA ALA A 67 0.47 -5.14 9.49
C ALA A 67 0.00 -5.23 8.03
N ARG A 68 -0.13 -6.43 7.45
CA ARG A 68 -0.65 -6.67 6.11
C ARG A 68 -1.83 -7.63 6.15
N VAL A 69 -2.74 -7.43 5.21
CA VAL A 69 -3.92 -8.26 5.03
C VAL A 69 -3.61 -9.28 3.94
N LYS A 70 -3.80 -10.56 4.26
CA LYS A 70 -3.74 -11.64 3.28
C LYS A 70 -5.06 -11.62 2.50
N ALA A 71 -4.98 -11.39 1.20
CA ALA A 71 -6.13 -11.28 0.33
C ALA A 71 -5.97 -12.18 -0.90
N GLN A 72 -7.03 -12.89 -1.26
CA GLN A 72 -7.13 -13.66 -2.49
C GLN A 72 -7.78 -12.80 -3.58
N ILE A 73 -7.16 -12.71 -4.75
CA ILE A 73 -7.75 -12.07 -5.91
C ILE A 73 -8.84 -12.98 -6.47
N GLU A 74 -10.09 -12.53 -6.45
CA GLU A 74 -11.22 -13.22 -7.06
C GLU A 74 -11.42 -12.77 -8.52
N PHE A 75 -11.23 -11.48 -8.82
CA PHE A 75 -11.44 -10.95 -10.18
C PHE A 75 -10.69 -9.62 -10.42
N PRO A 76 -10.25 -9.29 -11.65
CA PRO A 76 -10.10 -10.21 -12.78
C PRO A 76 -9.04 -11.28 -12.49
N ILE A 77 -9.25 -12.48 -13.03
CA ILE A 77 -8.27 -13.56 -12.95
C ILE A 77 -7.13 -13.21 -13.92
N VAL A 78 -5.96 -12.88 -13.37
CA VAL A 78 -4.75 -12.55 -14.14
C VAL A 78 -3.72 -13.63 -13.86
N MET A 79 -3.23 -14.30 -14.92
CA MET A 79 -2.28 -15.41 -14.78
C MET A 79 -0.88 -14.99 -14.35
N ASP A 80 -0.54 -13.71 -14.54
CA ASP A 80 0.78 -13.16 -14.24
C ASP A 80 0.93 -12.75 -12.77
N VAL A 81 -0.14 -12.81 -11.97
CA VAL A 81 -0.15 -12.33 -10.58
C VAL A 81 -0.49 -13.49 -9.67
N ASP A 82 0.23 -13.64 -8.55
CA ASP A 82 -0.12 -14.68 -7.60
C ASP A 82 -1.55 -14.48 -7.08
N PRO A 83 -2.36 -15.55 -6.99
CA PRO A 83 -3.76 -15.43 -6.61
C PRO A 83 -3.94 -14.99 -5.16
N VAL A 84 -2.92 -15.15 -4.32
CA VAL A 84 -2.92 -14.76 -2.91
C VAL A 84 -1.82 -13.74 -2.68
N GLN A 85 -2.19 -12.58 -2.13
CA GLN A 85 -1.33 -11.41 -2.02
C GLN A 85 -1.39 -10.82 -0.61
N TRP A 86 -0.29 -10.21 -0.19
CA TRP A 86 -0.22 -9.43 1.04
C TRP A 86 -0.39 -7.95 0.73
N VAL A 87 -1.56 -7.41 1.06
CA VAL A 87 -1.94 -6.04 0.70
C VAL A 87 -2.11 -5.16 1.94
N PRO A 88 -1.80 -3.86 1.85
CA PRO A 88 -2.05 -2.93 2.94
C PRO A 88 -3.54 -2.63 3.09
N LEU A 89 -4.02 -2.51 4.33
CA LEU A 89 -5.43 -2.15 4.62
C LEU A 89 -5.84 -0.83 3.97
N SER A 90 -4.91 0.13 3.85
CA SER A 90 -5.19 1.43 3.22
C SER A 90 -5.66 1.33 1.78
N HIS A 91 -5.28 0.27 1.05
CA HIS A 91 -5.66 0.08 -0.35
C HIS A 91 -6.90 -0.81 -0.52
N LEU A 92 -7.50 -1.24 0.59
CA LEU A 92 -8.76 -1.97 0.57
C LEU A 92 -9.92 -1.00 0.72
N ALA A 93 -10.98 -1.20 -0.05
CA ALA A 93 -12.21 -0.42 -0.01
C ALA A 93 -13.42 -1.34 -0.12
N ASP A 94 -14.53 -0.95 0.50
CA ASP A 94 -15.78 -1.68 0.34
C ASP A 94 -16.35 -1.48 -1.07
N TYR A 95 -17.16 -2.43 -1.55
CA TYR A 95 -17.79 -2.38 -2.87
C TYR A 95 -18.55 -1.07 -3.12
N ASP A 96 -19.21 -0.55 -2.09
CA ASP A 96 -19.97 0.69 -2.19
C ASP A 96 -19.10 1.93 -2.32
N GLU A 97 -17.85 1.86 -1.88
CA GLU A 97 -16.90 2.97 -1.97
C GLU A 97 -16.10 2.97 -3.28
N ALA A 98 -15.84 1.80 -3.86
CA ALA A 98 -15.01 1.66 -5.06
C ALA A 98 -15.78 1.83 -6.39
N LYS A 99 -16.98 2.43 -6.34
CA LYS A 99 -17.84 2.63 -7.53
C LYS A 99 -17.33 3.71 -8.48
N ASN A 100 -16.79 4.81 -7.93
CA ASN A 100 -16.46 6.00 -8.69
C ASN A 100 -15.01 6.43 -8.46
N THR A 101 -14.40 7.07 -9.46
CA THR A 101 -13.06 7.66 -9.35
C THR A 101 -12.99 8.69 -8.22
N SER A 102 -14.02 9.53 -8.07
CA SER A 102 -14.08 10.56 -7.03
C SER A 102 -14.12 10.00 -5.61
N SER A 103 -14.76 8.85 -5.39
CA SER A 103 -14.78 8.22 -4.07
C SER A 103 -13.44 7.59 -3.73
N ILE A 104 -12.76 6.97 -4.71
CA ILE A 104 -11.38 6.48 -4.56
C ILE A 104 -10.42 7.63 -4.25
N HIS A 105 -10.60 8.78 -4.90
CA HIS A 105 -9.81 9.98 -4.63
C HIS A 105 -10.02 10.49 -3.19
N ARG A 106 -11.26 10.57 -2.71
CA ARG A 106 -11.57 10.96 -1.32
C ARG A 106 -10.95 10.00 -0.29
N ILE A 107 -10.94 8.70 -0.59
CA ILE A 107 -10.26 7.70 0.25
C ILE A 107 -8.77 8.03 0.34
N TYR A 108 -8.13 8.30 -0.80
CA TYR A 108 -6.72 8.67 -0.85
C TYR A 108 -6.45 9.96 -0.07
N GLU A 109 -7.22 11.02 -0.28
CA GLU A 109 -7.04 12.31 0.40
C GLU A 109 -7.05 12.15 1.93
N GLY A 110 -7.99 11.36 2.46
CA GLY A 110 -8.10 11.09 3.90
C GLY A 110 -6.91 10.34 4.51
N MET A 111 -6.09 9.67 3.70
CA MET A 111 -4.94 8.89 4.16
C MET A 111 -3.61 9.32 3.55
N ALA A 112 -3.59 10.35 2.71
CA ALA A 112 -2.42 10.72 1.88
C ALA A 112 -1.16 10.94 2.70
N ARG A 113 -1.30 11.42 3.95
CA ARG A 113 -0.19 11.64 4.90
C ARG A 113 0.45 10.35 5.42
N TYR A 114 -0.25 9.22 5.33
CA TYR A 114 0.16 7.92 5.89
C TYR A 114 0.50 6.89 4.81
N ILE A 115 0.26 7.21 3.53
CA ILE A 115 0.51 6.31 2.41
C ILE A 115 1.83 6.68 1.74
N GLN A 116 2.80 5.78 1.78
CA GLN A 116 4.08 5.96 1.08
C GLN A 116 4.01 5.52 -0.39
N GLN A 117 3.20 4.50 -0.70
CA GLN A 117 3.05 3.93 -2.05
C GLN A 117 1.60 4.06 -2.49
N LYS A 118 1.36 4.73 -3.64
CA LYS A 118 0.00 4.96 -4.18
C LYS A 118 -0.60 3.74 -4.88
N SER A 119 0.26 2.84 -5.37
CA SER A 119 -0.16 1.61 -6.02
C SER A 119 0.29 0.41 -5.18
N PRO A 120 -0.59 -0.59 -4.99
CA PRO A 120 -0.20 -1.80 -4.29
C PRO A 120 0.83 -2.57 -5.14
N GLN A 121 1.95 -2.92 -4.53
CA GLN A 121 2.93 -3.83 -5.11
C GLN A 121 2.41 -5.26 -4.97
N LEU A 122 2.12 -5.89 -6.11
CA LEU A 122 1.64 -7.27 -6.17
C LEU A 122 2.79 -8.18 -6.57
N GLN A 123 2.84 -9.36 -5.96
CA GLN A 123 3.76 -10.43 -6.30
C GLN A 123 3.36 -10.98 -7.67
N VAL A 124 4.30 -10.88 -8.62
CA VAL A 124 4.16 -11.46 -9.94
C VAL A 124 4.44 -12.95 -9.80
N GLY A 125 3.51 -13.79 -10.25
CA GLY A 125 3.61 -15.23 -10.09
C GLY A 125 4.83 -15.75 -10.82
N SER A 126 5.88 -16.11 -10.08
CA SER A 126 7.12 -16.68 -10.63
C SER A 126 6.95 -18.14 -11.09
N GLY A 127 5.71 -18.63 -11.26
CA GLY A 127 5.38 -20.04 -11.13
C GLY A 127 4.72 -20.74 -12.33
N ARG A 128 4.60 -20.14 -13.52
CA ARG A 128 4.07 -20.88 -14.70
C ARG A 128 4.91 -20.86 -15.96
N LEU A 129 5.87 -19.96 -16.09
CA LEU A 129 6.88 -20.02 -17.13
C LEU A 129 8.17 -19.57 -16.46
N GLY A 130 9.19 -20.43 -16.43
CA GLY A 130 10.55 -20.12 -15.97
C GLY A 130 11.26 -19.10 -16.86
N LEU A 131 10.58 -18.01 -17.18
CA LEU A 131 11.10 -16.88 -17.90
C LEU A 131 11.66 -15.91 -16.86
N PRO A 132 12.94 -15.54 -16.92
CA PRO A 132 13.50 -14.54 -16.03
C PRO A 132 12.68 -13.26 -16.17
N ALA A 133 12.39 -12.63 -15.03
CA ALA A 133 11.68 -11.36 -14.95
C ALA A 133 12.24 -10.41 -16.00
N SER A 134 11.48 -10.21 -17.08
CA SER A 134 11.87 -9.32 -18.16
C SER A 134 11.96 -7.94 -17.56
N ARG A 135 13.21 -7.49 -17.39
CA ARG A 135 13.62 -6.11 -17.18
C ARG A 135 12.77 -5.29 -18.14
N ARG A 136 11.73 -4.62 -17.63
CA ARG A 136 10.98 -3.61 -18.37
C ARG A 136 11.96 -2.49 -18.67
N GLU A 137 12.65 -2.65 -19.78
CA GLU A 137 13.34 -1.62 -20.50
C GLU A 137 12.30 -0.55 -20.80
N ARG A 138 12.51 0.64 -20.22
CA ARG A 138 11.75 1.83 -20.57
C ARG A 138 11.99 2.06 -22.05
N VAL A 139 11.05 1.61 -22.89
CA VAL A 139 10.94 2.10 -24.27
C VAL A 139 10.61 3.59 -24.13
N ALA A 140 11.63 4.41 -24.37
CA ALA A 140 11.47 5.83 -24.61
C ALA A 140 10.52 5.99 -25.80
N VAL A 141 9.33 6.51 -25.55
CA VAL A 141 8.44 6.99 -26.60
C VAL A 141 9.08 8.27 -27.15
N PRO A 142 9.36 8.36 -28.48
CA PRO A 142 9.96 9.55 -29.06
C PRO A 142 8.96 10.69 -29.16
N ASP A 143 9.53 11.89 -29.18
CA ASP A 143 8.93 13.21 -29.04
C ASP A 143 7.61 13.45 -29.79
N GLY A 144 6.61 13.91 -29.02
CA GLY A 144 5.39 14.56 -29.49
C GLY A 144 5.25 15.93 -28.82
N GLN A 145 5.79 16.94 -29.50
CA GLN A 145 5.75 18.37 -29.25
C GLN A 145 4.44 18.92 -28.61
N CYS A 146 4.58 19.67 -27.51
CA CYS A 146 3.92 20.97 -27.30
C CYS A 146 4.56 21.76 -26.13
N PRO A 147 4.44 23.11 -26.13
CA PRO A 147 5.58 24.00 -25.90
C PRO A 147 5.73 24.59 -24.49
N ARG A 148 7.01 24.82 -24.15
CA ARG A 148 7.65 25.93 -23.42
C ARG A 148 7.06 26.49 -22.12
N ARG A 149 8.03 26.81 -21.23
CA ARG A 149 8.03 27.72 -20.07
C ARG A 149 7.51 27.01 -18.81
N TRP A 150 8.24 26.79 -17.71
CA TRP A 150 9.31 27.52 -17.01
C TRP A 150 10.44 26.51 -16.67
N GLY A 151 11.74 26.81 -16.65
CA GLY A 151 12.42 27.95 -16.06
C GLY A 151 12.72 27.71 -14.58
N ARG A 152 13.70 26.85 -14.24
CA ARG A 152 14.75 27.08 -13.21
C ARG A 152 15.54 25.81 -12.82
N LEU A 153 16.85 25.94 -12.99
CA LEU A 153 17.93 25.55 -12.07
C LEU A 153 18.11 24.06 -11.71
N VAL A 154 18.91 23.41 -12.53
CA VAL A 154 19.86 22.38 -12.09
C VAL A 154 21.08 23.10 -11.51
N PHE A 155 21.34 22.98 -10.20
CA PHE A 155 22.70 23.05 -9.62
C PHE A 155 22.69 22.71 -8.12
N GLY A 156 23.58 21.79 -7.72
CA GLY A 156 24.07 21.56 -6.36
C GLY A 156 23.17 20.67 -5.48
N GLY A 157 23.62 19.68 -4.73
CA GLY A 157 24.94 19.13 -4.41
C GLY A 157 24.63 18.02 -3.37
N ALA A 158 25.01 16.77 -3.57
CA ALA A 158 26.32 16.24 -3.19
C ALA A 158 26.85 16.63 -1.79
N VAL A 159 26.01 16.86 -0.77
CA VAL A 159 26.47 16.85 0.66
C VAL A 159 25.34 16.42 1.60
N ALA A 160 25.20 15.13 1.90
CA ALA A 160 24.47 14.64 3.09
C ALA A 160 24.74 13.16 3.43
N VAL A 161 25.96 12.65 3.20
CA VAL A 161 26.36 11.28 3.61
C VAL A 161 27.33 11.28 4.81
N LEU A 162 27.71 12.45 5.33
CA LEU A 162 28.63 12.58 6.48
C LEU A 162 27.91 12.97 7.78
N ALA A 163 26.97 12.15 8.25
CA ALA A 163 26.37 12.38 9.58
C ALA A 163 26.01 11.12 10.40
N ILE A 164 26.29 9.90 9.94
CA ILE A 164 25.90 8.68 10.69
C ILE A 164 27.12 7.82 11.12
N ALA A 165 28.33 8.07 10.61
CA ALA A 165 29.52 7.32 11.03
C ALA A 165 30.21 7.86 12.31
N GLY A 166 29.82 9.03 12.83
CA GLY A 166 30.50 9.69 13.95
C GLY A 166 29.96 9.39 15.35
N LEU A 167 28.80 8.73 15.49
CA LEU A 167 28.10 8.59 16.77
C LEU A 167 28.16 7.18 17.39
N VAL A 168 28.84 6.23 16.72
CA VAL A 168 29.07 4.87 17.24
C VAL A 168 30.49 4.69 17.80
N SER A 169 31.44 5.55 17.45
CA SER A 169 32.84 5.40 17.90
C SER A 169 33.19 6.15 19.20
N LEU A 170 32.28 6.92 19.80
CA LEU A 170 32.56 7.66 21.04
C LEU A 170 31.97 7.03 22.32
N ARG A 171 31.33 5.86 22.23
CA ARG A 171 30.73 5.16 23.39
C ARG A 171 31.44 3.87 23.80
N LEU A 172 32.61 3.59 23.21
CA LEU A 172 33.46 2.43 23.55
C LEU A 172 34.82 2.80 24.18
N ALA A 173 35.10 4.08 24.40
CA ALA A 173 36.40 4.54 24.92
C ALA A 173 36.40 5.00 26.38
N ASN A 174 35.25 4.97 27.09
CA ASN A 174 35.19 5.32 28.52
C ASN A 174 34.54 4.19 29.32
N GLY A 175 35.37 3.28 29.82
CA GLY A 175 34.98 2.33 30.85
C GLY A 175 35.80 1.05 30.82
N THR A 176 36.93 1.08 31.53
CA THR A 176 37.55 0.02 32.37
C THR A 176 39.07 0.04 32.23
N PHE A 177 39.76 0.73 33.14
CA PHE A 177 40.67 0.15 34.13
C PHE A 177 41.11 1.25 35.11
#